data_AF-A0A498P0L2-F1
#
_entry.id   AF-A0A498P0L2-F1
#
_cell.length_a   1.000
_cell.length_b   1.000
_cell.length_c   1.000
_cell.angle_alpha   90.00
_cell.angle_beta   90.00
_cell.angle_gamma   90.00
#
_symmetry.space_group_name_H-M   'P 1'
#
loop_
_entity.id
_entity.type
_entity.pdbx_description
1 polymer ?
#
loop_
_entity_poly.entity_id
_entity_poly.type
_entity_poly.pdbx_seq_one_letter_code
_entity_poly.pdbx_strand_id
1 'polypeptide(L)'
;MLQTAGCYRFMKTLEDKKKVVDDYIQWYFIYRNHVSIQRFKEGLATLDFVNALEQHPSLFFSFMCYTETKLTADAVENIFHVQFSQPGSTNRQEEARVLSYWRDYLLYLEGIIYGYNYKKCAELSQQQIVR
;
A
#
# COMPACT_ATOMS: atom_id res chain seq x y z
N MET A 1 0.80 -16.60 -22.75
CA MET A 1 1.60 -16.37 -21.52
C MET A 1 1.93 -17.67 -20.78
N LEU A 2 0.99 -18.58 -20.51
CA LEU A 2 1.31 -19.87 -19.83
C LEU A 2 2.35 -20.73 -20.57
N GLN A 3 2.30 -20.75 -21.90
CA GLN A 3 3.30 -21.46 -22.72
C GLN A 3 4.70 -20.85 -22.58
N THR A 4 4.80 -19.51 -22.58
CA THR A 4 6.05 -18.78 -22.34
C THR A 4 6.62 -19.05 -20.94
N ALA A 5 5.73 -19.20 -19.97
CA ALA A 5 6.08 -19.57 -18.59
C ALA A 5 6.37 -21.06 -18.40
N GLY A 6 6.24 -21.89 -19.43
CA GLY A 6 6.46 -23.35 -19.35
C GLY A 6 5.41 -24.11 -18.52
N CYS A 7 4.32 -23.46 -18.09
CA CYS A 7 3.29 -24.06 -17.22
C CYS A 7 2.01 -24.48 -17.98
N TYR A 8 2.02 -24.42 -19.32
CA TYR A 8 0.91 -24.91 -20.13
C TYR A 8 0.84 -26.44 -20.11
N ARG A 9 -0.19 -26.99 -19.46
CA ARG A 9 -0.45 -28.44 -19.37
C ARG A 9 -1.94 -28.74 -19.39
N PHE A 10 -2.27 -29.98 -19.77
CA PHE A 10 -3.64 -30.47 -19.68
C PHE A 10 -4.04 -30.67 -18.20
N MET A 11 -5.13 -30.03 -17.78
CA MET A 11 -5.62 -30.06 -16.38
C MET A 11 -6.82 -31.01 -16.27
N LYS A 12 -6.73 -32.00 -15.37
CA LYS A 12 -7.82 -32.96 -15.12
C LYS A 12 -8.55 -32.69 -13.80
N THR A 13 -7.88 -32.03 -12.87
CA THR A 13 -8.36 -31.79 -11.50
C THR A 13 -8.22 -30.33 -11.11
N LEU A 14 -8.94 -29.92 -10.06
CA LEU A 14 -8.77 -28.59 -9.44
C LEU A 14 -7.35 -28.39 -8.89
N GLU A 15 -6.68 -29.47 -8.48
CA GLU A 15 -5.32 -29.40 -7.96
C GLU A 15 -4.31 -29.07 -9.08
N ASP A 16 -4.54 -29.58 -10.30
CA ASP A 16 -3.72 -29.23 -11.47
C ASP A 16 -3.79 -27.73 -11.78
N LYS A 17 -4.97 -27.12 -11.58
CA LYS A 17 -5.17 -25.68 -11.74
C LYS A 17 -4.34 -24.88 -10.73
N LYS A 18 -4.35 -25.27 -9.44
CA LYS A 18 -3.54 -24.59 -8.41
C LYS A 18 -2.05 -24.62 -8.77
N LYS A 19 -1.54 -25.80 -9.16
CA LYS A 19 -0.14 -25.93 -9.59
C LYS A 19 0.18 -25.01 -10.77
N VAL A 20 -0.72 -24.86 -11.75
CA VAL A 20 -0.47 -23.95 -12.89
C VAL A 20 -0.38 -22.51 -12.42
N VAL A 21 -1.24 -22.11 -11.48
CA VAL A 21 -1.19 -20.78 -10.87
C VAL A 21 0.11 -20.58 -10.10
N ASP A 22 0.52 -21.53 -9.27
CA ASP A 22 1.76 -21.46 -8.50
C ASP A 22 2.99 -21.37 -9.41
N ASP A 23 3.09 -22.24 -10.42
CA ASP A 23 4.17 -22.24 -11.41
C ASP A 23 4.21 -20.90 -12.18
N TYR A 24 3.05 -20.36 -12.53
CA TYR A 24 2.96 -19.09 -13.23
C TYR A 24 3.38 -17.90 -12.36
N ILE A 25 2.96 -17.87 -11.09
CA ILE A 25 3.36 -16.83 -10.12
C ILE A 25 4.87 -16.86 -9.92
N GLN A 26 5.46 -18.05 -9.72
CA GLN A 26 6.91 -18.23 -9.60
C GLN A 26 7.64 -17.73 -10.84
N TRP A 27 7.16 -18.08 -12.04
CA TRP A 27 7.75 -17.58 -13.27
C TRP A 27 7.64 -16.06 -13.40
N TYR A 28 6.47 -15.50 -13.12
CA TYR A 28 6.17 -14.09 -13.34
C TYR A 28 6.99 -13.18 -12.43
N PHE A 29 7.10 -13.53 -11.15
CA PHE A 29 7.82 -12.71 -10.17
C PHE A 29 9.31 -13.02 -10.13
N ILE A 30 9.70 -14.30 -10.11
CA ILE A 30 11.10 -14.70 -9.89
C ILE A 30 11.82 -14.92 -11.21
N TYR A 31 11.38 -15.92 -11.99
CA TYR A 31 12.16 -16.37 -13.15
C TYR A 31 12.31 -15.27 -14.22
N ARG A 32 11.22 -14.57 -14.54
CA ARG A 32 11.23 -13.49 -15.52
C ARG A 32 12.14 -12.33 -15.11
N ASN A 33 12.32 -12.09 -13.81
CA ASN A 33 13.12 -10.99 -13.27
C ASN A 33 14.47 -11.47 -12.70
N HIS A 34 14.88 -12.72 -12.95
CA HIS A 34 16.03 -13.33 -12.28
C HIS A 34 17.32 -12.52 -12.45
N VAL A 35 17.55 -11.92 -13.63
CA VAL A 35 18.72 -11.06 -13.87
C VAL A 35 18.68 -9.82 -12.97
N SER A 36 17.54 -9.15 -12.89
CA SER A 36 17.37 -7.96 -12.05
C SER A 36 17.51 -8.30 -10.57
N ILE A 37 16.94 -9.42 -10.13
CA ILE A 37 17.07 -9.92 -8.75
C ILE A 37 18.54 -10.24 -8.45
N GLN A 38 19.24 -10.90 -9.37
CA GLN A 38 20.65 -11.26 -9.20
C GLN A 38 21.54 -10.01 -9.09
N ARG A 39 21.35 -9.03 -9.97
CA ARG A 39 22.08 -7.74 -9.90
C ARG A 39 21.77 -6.97 -8.62
N PHE A 40 20.53 -7.01 -8.15
CA PHE A 40 20.16 -6.42 -6.88
C PHE A 40 20.88 -7.11 -5.70
N LYS A 41 20.89 -8.45 -5.66
CA LYS A 41 21.65 -9.22 -4.66
C LYS A 41 23.14 -8.91 -4.71
N GLU A 42 23.74 -8.81 -5.89
CA GLU A 42 25.14 -8.43 -6.07
C GLU A 42 25.43 -7.03 -5.51
N GLY A 43 24.53 -6.06 -5.78
CA GLY A 43 24.64 -4.70 -5.24
C GLY A 43 24.61 -4.69 -3.71
N LEU A 44 23.68 -5.44 -3.09
CA LEU A 44 23.60 -5.56 -1.63
C LEU A 44 24.85 -6.26 -1.04
N ALA A 45 25.43 -7.21 -1.77
CA ALA A 45 26.61 -7.94 -1.31
C ALA A 45 27.87 -7.05 -1.23
N THR A 46 27.90 -5.91 -1.95
CA THR A 46 29.05 -4.97 -1.90
C THR A 46 29.36 -4.42 -0.51
N LEU A 47 28.37 -4.38 0.38
CA LEU A 47 28.49 -3.94 1.78
C LEU A 47 28.18 -5.07 2.78
N ASP A 48 28.26 -6.33 2.35
CA ASP A 48 27.89 -7.53 3.12
C ASP A 48 26.43 -7.53 3.64
N PHE A 49 25.56 -6.71 3.04
CA PHE A 49 24.17 -6.57 3.50
C PHE A 49 23.34 -7.82 3.26
N VAL A 50 23.66 -8.62 2.22
CA VAL A 50 22.99 -9.90 1.95
C VAL A 50 23.13 -10.87 3.13
N ASN A 51 24.32 -10.94 3.72
CA ASN A 51 24.59 -11.81 4.86
C ASN A 51 23.75 -11.39 6.09
N ALA A 52 23.69 -10.09 6.38
CA ALA A 52 22.85 -9.55 7.45
C ALA A 52 21.35 -9.82 7.20
N LEU A 53 20.89 -9.66 5.97
CA LEU A 53 19.51 -9.99 5.57
C LEU A 53 19.16 -11.46 5.80
N GLU A 54 20.04 -12.38 5.40
CA GLU A 54 19.82 -13.83 5.52
C GLU A 54 19.85 -14.30 6.98
N GLN A 55 20.68 -13.68 7.83
CA GLN A 55 20.73 -13.98 9.27
C GLN A 55 19.54 -13.43 10.06
N HIS A 56 19.00 -12.28 9.63
CA HIS A 56 17.97 -11.55 10.39
C HIS A 56 16.76 -11.10 9.53
N PRO A 57 16.10 -12.01 8.78
CA PRO A 57 15.08 -11.63 7.80
C PRO A 57 13.88 -10.92 8.43
N SER A 58 13.51 -11.27 9.66
CA SER A 58 12.40 -10.63 10.38
C SER A 58 12.66 -9.17 10.74
N LEU A 59 13.92 -8.80 11.05
CA LEU A 59 14.28 -7.41 11.36
C LEU A 59 14.22 -6.52 10.11
N PHE A 60 14.58 -7.08 8.96
CA PHE A 60 14.64 -6.32 7.71
C PHE A 60 13.32 -6.31 6.94
N PHE A 61 12.37 -7.17 7.28
CA PHE A 61 11.11 -7.30 6.54
C PHE A 61 10.38 -5.97 6.38
N SER A 62 10.27 -5.15 7.44
CA SER A 62 9.60 -3.84 7.39
C SER A 62 10.30 -2.81 6.50
N PHE A 63 11.59 -2.98 6.23
CA PHE A 63 12.39 -2.07 5.41
C PHE A 63 12.48 -2.53 3.95
N MET A 64 12.50 -3.85 3.73
CA MET A 64 12.72 -4.45 2.41
C MET A 64 11.42 -4.83 1.70
N CYS A 65 10.36 -5.11 2.46
CA CYS A 65 9.08 -5.52 1.93
C CYS A 65 8.02 -4.45 2.16
N TYR A 66 7.16 -4.28 1.17
CA TYR A 66 5.99 -3.43 1.32
C TYR A 66 5.11 -3.96 2.45
N THR A 67 4.85 -3.09 3.42
CA THR A 67 3.82 -3.31 4.43
C THR A 67 2.75 -2.27 4.18
N GLU A 68 1.48 -2.68 4.16
CA GLU A 68 0.37 -1.76 4.00
C GLU A 68 0.27 -0.85 5.23
N THR A 69 0.96 0.30 5.15
CA THR A 69 0.78 1.39 6.10
C THR A 69 -0.22 2.36 5.49
N LYS A 70 -1.46 2.34 5.98
CA LYS A 70 -2.46 3.32 5.56
C LYS A 70 -1.98 4.70 6.00
N LEU A 71 -1.79 5.59 5.03
CA LEU A 71 -1.51 6.99 5.29
C LEU A 71 -2.79 7.66 5.82
N THR A 72 -2.74 8.18 7.04
CA THR A 72 -3.88 8.85 7.69
C THR A 72 -3.79 10.37 7.54
N ALA A 73 -4.91 11.06 7.64
CA ALA A 73 -4.98 12.52 7.65
C ALA A 73 -4.09 13.10 8.76
N ASP A 74 -4.14 12.49 9.95
CA ASP A 74 -3.32 12.90 11.10
C ASP A 74 -1.82 12.71 10.84
N ALA A 75 -1.42 11.58 10.24
CA ALA A 75 -0.03 11.35 9.88
C ALA A 75 0.48 12.41 8.89
N VAL A 76 -0.36 12.79 7.91
CA VAL A 76 0.00 13.85 6.94
C VAL A 76 0.02 15.22 7.59
N GLU A 77 -0.96 15.55 8.44
CA GLU A 77 -1.00 16.83 9.17
C GLU A 77 0.27 17.02 10.00
N ASN A 78 0.71 15.98 10.69
CA ASN A 78 1.89 16.00 11.57
C ASN A 78 3.23 16.16 10.82
N ILE A 79 3.26 15.99 9.49
CA ILE A 79 4.46 16.29 8.67
C ILE A 79 4.66 17.80 8.52
N PHE A 80 3.58 18.60 8.60
CA PHE A 80 3.63 20.03 8.38
C PHE A 80 3.61 20.81 9.69
N HIS A 81 4.40 21.89 9.74
CA HIS A 81 4.36 22.84 10.84
C HIS A 81 3.73 24.15 10.37
N VAL A 82 2.57 24.49 10.94
CA VAL A 82 1.81 25.69 10.55
C VAL A 82 2.54 26.93 11.03
N GLN A 83 2.92 27.78 10.08
CA GLN A 83 3.54 29.08 10.33
C GLN A 83 2.49 30.17 10.27
N PHE A 84 2.21 30.77 11.42
CA PHE A 84 1.23 31.82 11.56
C PHE A 84 1.88 33.21 11.45
N SER A 85 1.11 34.20 10.98
CA SER A 85 1.48 35.61 11.12
C SER A 85 1.73 35.97 12.59
N GLN A 86 2.44 37.08 12.81
CA GLN A 86 2.71 37.59 14.15
C GLN A 86 1.44 37.74 15.01
N PRO A 87 1.52 37.55 16.34
CA PRO A 87 0.41 37.80 17.25
C PRO A 87 -0.15 39.23 17.06
N GLY A 88 -1.47 39.37 17.00
CA GLY A 88 -2.14 40.66 16.75
C GLY A 88 -2.40 40.99 15.27
N SER A 89 -1.95 40.15 14.33
CA SER A 89 -2.31 40.29 12.91
C SER A 89 -3.82 40.14 12.68
N THR A 90 -4.37 40.97 11.79
CA THR A 90 -5.76 40.89 11.32
C THR A 90 -6.03 39.61 10.51
N ASN A 91 -4.99 38.92 10.05
CA ASN A 91 -5.12 37.72 9.22
C ASN A 91 -5.46 36.46 10.02
N ARG A 92 -5.43 36.51 11.36
CA ARG A 92 -5.59 35.33 12.23
C ARG A 92 -6.84 34.50 11.91
N GLN A 93 -7.95 35.15 11.57
CA GLN A 93 -9.21 34.48 11.22
C GLN A 93 -9.11 33.73 9.88
N GLU A 94 -8.55 34.37 8.86
CA GLU A 94 -8.37 33.74 7.55
C GLU A 94 -7.34 32.60 7.61
N GLU A 95 -6.25 32.76 8.37
CA GLU A 95 -5.26 31.70 8.59
C GLU A 95 -5.89 30.46 9.26
N ALA A 96 -6.74 30.66 10.26
CA ALA A 96 -7.46 29.57 10.91
C ALA A 96 -8.42 28.86 9.95
N ARG A 97 -9.07 29.62 9.06
CA ARG A 97 -10.00 29.09 8.04
C ARG A 97 -9.29 28.30 6.94
N VAL A 98 -8.15 28.77 6.47
CA VAL A 98 -7.32 28.01 5.53
C VAL A 98 -6.85 26.70 6.16
N LEU A 99 -6.44 26.75 7.43
CA LEU A 99 -6.04 25.56 8.17
C LEU A 99 -7.20 24.55 8.34
N SER A 100 -8.42 25.01 8.58
CA SER A 100 -9.58 24.11 8.63
C SER A 100 -9.84 23.46 7.27
N TYR A 101 -9.75 24.21 6.17
CA TYR A 101 -9.91 23.65 4.82
C TYR A 101 -8.85 22.61 4.48
N TRP A 102 -7.61 22.83 4.91
CA TRP A 102 -6.55 21.83 4.78
C TRP A 102 -6.88 20.54 5.52
N ARG A 103 -7.30 20.63 6.79
CA ARG A 103 -7.69 19.47 7.60
C ARG A 103 -8.88 18.71 7.01
N ASP A 104 -9.90 19.44 6.58
CA ASP A 104 -11.08 18.86 5.94
C ASP A 104 -10.70 18.13 4.63
N TYR A 105 -9.79 18.71 3.85
CA TYR A 105 -9.26 18.08 2.65
C TYR A 105 -8.50 16.77 2.95
N LEU A 106 -7.68 16.74 4.01
CA LEU A 106 -7.00 15.51 4.42
C LEU A 106 -7.98 14.41 4.85
N LEU A 107 -8.99 14.76 5.65
CA LEU A 107 -10.04 13.82 6.07
C LEU A 107 -10.90 13.33 4.91
N TYR A 108 -11.11 14.17 3.90
CA TYR A 108 -11.75 13.80 2.65
C TYR A 108 -10.95 12.72 1.92
N LEU A 109 -9.63 12.91 1.75
CA LEU A 109 -8.75 11.96 1.07
C LEU A 109 -8.65 10.62 1.81
N GLU A 110 -8.68 10.65 3.15
CA GLU A 110 -8.68 9.41 3.95
C GLU A 110 -10.03 8.65 3.87
N GLY A 111 -11.07 9.27 3.29
CA GLY A 111 -12.40 8.70 3.16
C GLY A 111 -13.26 8.77 4.42
N ILE A 112 -12.83 9.52 5.45
CA ILE A 112 -13.57 9.67 6.72
C ILE A 112 -14.85 10.49 6.50
N ILE A 113 -14.78 11.53 5.67
CA ILE A 113 -15.93 12.39 5.36
C ILE A 113 -17.01 11.63 4.55
N TYR A 114 -16.63 10.63 3.75
CA TYR A 114 -17.57 9.75 3.04
C TYR A 114 -17.92 8.47 3.80
N GLY A 115 -17.15 8.06 4.80
CA GLY A 115 -17.41 6.85 5.59
C GLY A 115 -18.75 6.87 6.33
N TYR A 116 -19.23 8.07 6.70
CA TYR A 116 -20.60 8.26 7.20
C TYR A 116 -21.68 8.03 6.13
N ASN A 117 -21.39 8.32 4.85
CA ASN A 117 -22.34 8.13 3.75
C ASN A 117 -22.33 6.69 3.21
N TYR A 118 -21.16 6.03 3.14
CA TYR A 118 -21.09 4.63 2.69
C TYR A 118 -21.64 3.63 3.71
N LYS A 119 -21.45 3.85 5.04
CA LYS A 119 -22.13 3.04 6.06
C LYS A 119 -23.64 3.17 5.98
N LYS A 120 -24.14 4.40 5.77
CA LYS A 120 -25.59 4.67 5.60
C LYS A 120 -26.14 4.03 4.31
N CYS A 121 -25.40 4.04 3.21
CA CYS A 121 -25.77 3.34 1.98
C CYS A 121 -25.72 1.80 2.11
N ALA A 122 -24.79 1.25 2.90
CA ALA A 122 -24.72 -0.18 3.18
C ALA A 122 -25.83 -0.66 4.14
N GLU A 123 -26.23 0.16 5.11
CA GLU A 123 -27.37 -0.12 5.99
C GLU A 123 -28.71 -0.01 5.25
N LEU A 124 -28.85 0.94 4.32
CA LEU A 124 -30.04 1.08 3.48
C LEU A 124 -30.18 -0.05 2.44
N SER A 125 -29.07 -0.57 1.89
CA SER A 125 -29.12 -1.68 0.94
C SER A 125 -29.44 -3.03 1.61
N GLN A 126 -29.09 -3.22 2.89
CA GLN A 126 -29.52 -4.40 3.66
C GLN A 126 -31.01 -4.37 4.03
N GLN A 127 -31.61 -3.19 4.19
CA GLN A 127 -33.05 -3.05 4.47
C GLN A 127 -33.95 -3.27 3.24
N GLN A 128 -33.40 -3.23 2.03
CA GLN A 128 -34.13 -3.45 0.78
C GLN A 128 -34.09 -4.89 0.26
N ILE A 129 -33.38 -5.81 0.94
CA ILE A 129 -33.27 -7.23 0.54
C ILE A 129 -34.24 -8.13 1.35
N VAL A 130 -35.03 -7.57 2.28
CA VAL A 130 -36.01 -8.33 3.09
C VAL A 130 -37.45 -7.85 2.87
N ARG A 131 -37.81 -7.54 1.62
CA ARG A 131 -39.20 -7.48 1.15
C ARG A 131 -39.28 -8.09 -0.23
#